data_AF-A0A8J9V0W6-F1
#
_entry.id   AF-A0A8J9V0W6-F1
#
_cell.length_a   1.000
_cell.length_b   1.000
_cell.length_c   1.000
_cell.angle_alpha   90.00
_cell.angle_beta   90.00
_cell.angle_gamma   90.00
#
_symmetry.space_group_name_H-M   'P 1'
#
loop_
_entity.id
_entity.type
_entity.pdbx_description
1 polymer ?
#
loop_
_entity_poly.entity_id
_entity_poly.type
_entity_poly.pdbx_seq_one_letter_code
_entity_poly.pdbx_strand_id
1 'polypeptide(L)'
;MQKKLVKRNSKKVTYGIKLPPIEQNGDSDLKTILDIDPHFYSQVEGRPIRSNNSIRKYKQNIREIALKRTLHGFLMDEILRINREIETERKIYNTTSKHFEDYQHSFNKFLDDDNNKTIVIMKKSDCLAKELANQTEEHKQANFELATIKSKLQYIHETLQILLSFQCFLHRAAPILWQERQNINLNVEHFEILTKDCDIFVEVNKNLIRERLNQLPPQRLYFETPDQLLTVFYLLEKQNLNYLLVTEDLNAEKNKFLKSLRFLKSLLSQELEYIKEKIRMTEEFIAWNEHREIELKHVFYRILEDKIRYLSSSETVLQIFNYVQFAYEQVIAPNDANLSSLDMTLSLEREYNNLMLDLSAFDLDVIKITEKETYENEAKETKRAKHASKLLKDVDKLSKRLKSSYEPSRAKTYD
;
A
#
# COMPACT_ATOMS: atom_id res chain seq x y z
N MET A 1 65.52 54.02 -8.58
CA MET A 1 65.91 54.80 -7.38
C MET A 1 67.26 54.31 -6.86
N GLN A 2 68.18 55.25 -6.65
CA GLN A 2 69.39 55.22 -5.82
C GLN A 2 70.40 54.05 -5.95
N LYS A 3 71.41 54.27 -6.81
CA LYS A 3 72.75 53.66 -6.70
C LYS A 3 73.41 54.13 -5.39
N LYS A 4 73.70 53.23 -4.46
CA LYS A 4 74.60 53.50 -3.33
C LYS A 4 75.99 52.93 -3.63
N LEU A 5 76.90 53.83 -4.02
CA LEU A 5 78.35 53.63 -4.05
C LEU A 5 78.84 53.35 -2.63
N VAL A 6 79.26 52.11 -2.35
CA VAL A 6 79.99 51.77 -1.13
C VAL A 6 81.48 51.84 -1.45
N LYS A 7 82.10 52.96 -1.05
CA LYS A 7 83.56 53.14 -1.01
C LYS A 7 84.15 52.13 -0.02
N ARG A 8 84.85 51.11 -0.52
CA ARG A 8 85.76 50.28 0.30
C ARG A 8 87.03 51.09 0.57
N ASN A 9 87.12 51.65 1.77
CA ASN A 9 88.36 52.20 2.31
C ASN A 9 89.32 51.04 2.61
N SER A 10 90.26 50.76 1.72
CA SER A 10 91.41 49.91 2.03
C SER A 10 92.36 50.69 2.94
N LYS A 11 92.27 50.42 4.25
CA LYS A 11 93.28 50.83 5.22
C LYS A 11 94.59 50.11 4.84
N LYS A 12 95.53 50.86 4.24
CA LYS A 12 96.93 50.44 4.11
C LYS A 12 97.51 50.33 5.51
N VAL A 13 97.71 49.12 5.98
CA VAL A 13 98.43 48.83 7.22
C VAL A 13 99.91 48.80 6.87
N THR A 14 100.57 49.95 7.00
CA THR A 14 102.03 50.08 6.94
C THR A 14 102.60 49.82 8.34
N TYR A 15 102.94 48.57 8.65
CA TYR A 15 103.88 48.26 9.73
C TYR A 15 105.25 48.00 9.12
N GLY A 16 105.93 49.08 8.75
CA GLY A 16 107.35 49.08 8.44
C GLY A 16 108.02 50.04 9.42
N ILE A 17 108.89 49.52 10.28
CA ILE A 17 109.74 50.31 11.17
C ILE A 17 110.52 51.28 10.28
N LYS A 18 110.27 52.58 10.42
CA LYS A 18 111.02 53.63 9.73
C LYS A 18 112.42 53.67 10.34
N LEU A 19 113.38 53.03 9.68
CA LEU A 19 114.80 53.30 9.91
C LEU A 19 115.07 54.76 9.50
N PRO A 20 115.89 55.52 10.25
CA PRO A 20 116.24 56.88 9.87
C PRO A 20 116.93 56.87 8.48
N PRO A 21 116.72 57.93 7.67
CA PRO A 21 117.40 58.05 6.38
C PRO A 21 118.90 58.03 6.62
N ILE A 22 119.60 57.15 5.90
CA ILE A 22 121.05 57.19 5.81
C ILE A 22 121.37 58.47 5.04
N GLU A 23 121.74 59.53 5.76
CA GLU A 23 122.42 60.67 5.19
C GLU A 23 123.68 60.13 4.51
N GLN A 24 123.75 60.26 3.19
CA GLN A 24 124.99 60.12 2.44
C GLN A 24 125.88 61.31 2.81
N ASN A 25 126.50 61.22 3.99
CA ASN A 25 127.61 62.08 4.35
C ASN A 25 128.81 61.66 3.50
N GLY A 26 129.33 62.64 2.77
CA GLY A 26 130.36 62.47 1.76
C GLY A 26 131.67 61.91 2.31
N ASP A 27 132.38 61.26 1.39
CA ASP A 27 133.82 61.06 1.39
C ASP A 27 134.45 60.56 2.69
N SER A 28 134.08 59.33 3.07
CA SER A 28 134.99 58.44 3.78
C SER A 28 135.44 57.33 2.81
N ASP A 29 136.36 57.67 1.91
CA ASP A 29 137.01 56.73 1.00
C ASP A 29 138.02 55.86 1.76
N LEU A 30 137.50 54.85 2.46
CA LEU A 30 138.27 53.73 2.98
C LEU A 30 137.54 52.44 2.56
N LYS A 31 137.86 51.94 1.36
CA LYS A 31 137.19 50.76 0.76
C LYS A 31 138.08 49.51 0.73
N THR A 32 139.33 49.60 1.21
CA THR A 32 140.29 48.48 1.13
C THR A 32 141.38 48.52 2.22
N ILE A 33 141.99 47.36 2.52
CA ILE A 33 142.97 47.12 3.62
C ILE A 33 144.32 47.86 3.43
N LEU A 34 144.49 48.65 2.36
CA LEU A 34 145.73 49.37 2.03
C LEU A 34 145.59 50.90 2.02
N ASP A 35 144.41 51.44 2.29
CA ASP A 35 144.18 52.89 2.31
C ASP A 35 144.42 53.45 3.72
N ILE A 36 145.36 54.39 3.85
CA ILE A 36 145.66 55.09 5.10
C ILE A 36 144.99 56.46 5.06
N ASP A 37 144.22 56.77 6.11
CA ASP A 37 143.50 58.03 6.28
C ASP A 37 144.43 59.25 6.04
N PRO A 38 144.08 60.19 5.15
CA PRO A 38 144.91 61.37 4.87
C PRO A 38 145.21 62.23 6.11
N HIS A 39 144.41 62.15 7.18
CA HIS A 39 144.70 62.81 8.46
C HIS A 39 145.64 62.03 9.39
N PHE A 40 145.97 60.77 9.07
CA PHE A 40 146.82 59.91 9.91
C PHE A 40 148.24 60.46 10.05
N TYR A 41 148.86 60.93 8.96
CA TYR A 41 150.23 61.47 9.00
C TYR A 41 150.28 62.87 9.65
N SER A 42 149.20 63.67 9.53
CA SER A 42 149.11 64.99 10.18
C SER A 42 149.05 64.91 11.71
N GLN A 43 148.63 63.78 12.29
CA GLN A 43 148.62 63.57 13.74
C GLN A 43 149.92 62.92 14.28
N VAL A 44 150.84 62.50 13.40
CA VAL A 44 152.04 61.72 13.75
C VAL A 44 153.34 62.52 13.60
N GLU A 45 153.33 63.66 12.90
CA GLU A 45 154.45 64.61 12.91
C GLU A 45 154.63 65.25 14.30
N GLY A 46 155.72 64.91 14.98
CA GLY A 46 156.12 65.54 16.26
C GLY A 46 156.07 64.64 17.51
N ARG A 47 155.62 63.38 17.40
CA ARG A 47 155.77 62.38 18.49
C ARG A 47 156.74 61.28 18.06
N PRO A 48 157.88 61.07 18.76
CA PRO A 48 158.75 59.94 18.45
C PRO A 48 157.99 58.64 18.68
N ILE A 49 157.75 57.88 17.60
CA ILE A 49 157.23 56.52 17.65
C ILE A 49 158.27 55.70 18.42
N ARG A 50 158.01 55.47 19.71
CA ARG A 50 158.87 54.63 20.55
C ARG A 50 158.98 53.27 19.87
N SER A 51 160.18 52.91 19.44
CA SER A 51 160.52 51.57 18.96
C SER A 51 160.24 50.57 20.07
N ASN A 52 159.03 50.02 20.10
CA ASN A 52 158.64 49.03 21.08
C ASN A 52 159.22 47.69 20.63
N ASN A 53 160.53 47.49 20.89
CA ASN A 53 161.30 46.27 20.61
C ASN A 53 160.88 45.09 21.53
N SER A 54 159.59 44.95 21.83
CA SER A 54 159.05 43.79 22.52
C SER A 54 158.48 42.81 21.49
N ILE A 55 159.31 41.88 21.03
CA ILE A 55 158.94 40.72 20.19
C ILE A 55 157.66 40.03 20.71
N ARG A 56 157.46 40.05 22.04
CA ARG A 56 156.28 39.51 22.71
C ARG A 56 154.97 40.22 22.32
N LYS A 57 154.95 41.56 22.23
CA LYS A 57 153.78 42.32 21.76
C LYS A 57 153.54 42.13 20.27
N TYR A 58 154.60 42.03 19.46
CA TYR A 58 154.47 41.70 18.04
C TYR A 58 153.88 40.31 17.81
N LYS A 59 154.37 39.30 18.53
CA LYS A 59 153.82 37.92 18.50
C LYS A 59 152.38 37.86 18.98
N GLN A 60 152.01 38.69 19.96
CA GLN A 60 150.63 38.82 20.45
C GLN A 60 149.73 39.52 19.43
N ASN A 61 150.19 40.60 18.80
CA ASN A 61 149.47 41.28 17.73
C ASN A 61 149.29 40.38 16.50
N ILE A 62 150.30 39.62 16.08
CA ILE A 62 150.17 38.63 15.01
C ILE A 62 149.15 37.55 15.38
N ARG A 63 149.19 37.04 16.62
CA ARG A 63 148.19 36.07 17.08
C ARG A 63 146.79 36.67 17.10
N GLU A 64 146.63 37.91 17.55
CA GLU A 64 145.34 38.61 17.55
C GLU A 64 144.84 38.89 16.14
N ILE A 65 145.71 39.28 15.21
CA ILE A 65 145.37 39.46 13.79
C ILE A 65 144.98 38.12 13.17
N ALA A 66 145.74 37.05 13.42
CA ALA A 66 145.42 35.70 12.95
C ALA A 66 144.08 35.21 13.52
N LEU A 67 143.84 35.39 14.83
CA LEU A 67 142.57 35.05 15.49
C LEU A 67 141.40 35.85 14.93
N LYS A 68 141.57 37.16 14.75
CA LYS A 68 140.54 38.01 14.13
C LYS A 68 140.27 37.60 12.69
N ARG A 69 141.30 37.20 11.92
CA ARG A 69 141.14 36.72 10.55
C ARG A 69 140.43 35.36 10.48
N THR A 70 140.77 34.42 11.36
CA THR A 70 140.05 33.13 11.45
C THR A 70 138.61 33.32 11.91
N LEU A 71 138.38 34.20 12.89
CA LEU A 71 137.04 34.52 13.38
C LEU A 71 136.22 35.24 12.30
N HIS A 72 136.82 36.16 11.56
CA HIS A 72 136.17 36.80 10.41
C HIS A 72 135.83 35.79 9.31
N GLY A 73 136.75 34.87 8.98
CA GLY A 73 136.46 33.78 8.04
C GLY A 73 135.29 32.91 8.49
N PHE A 74 135.29 32.50 9.76
CA PHE A 74 134.19 31.75 10.36
C PHE A 74 132.86 32.51 10.30
N LEU A 75 132.85 33.81 10.67
CA LEU A 75 131.65 34.64 10.58
C LEU A 75 131.17 34.82 9.14
N MET A 76 132.09 34.97 8.18
CA MET A 76 131.73 35.07 6.77
C MET A 76 131.12 33.76 6.24
N ASP A 77 131.67 32.61 6.64
CA ASP A 77 131.10 31.30 6.28
C ASP A 77 129.71 31.08 6.90
N GLU A 78 129.51 31.48 8.15
CA GLU A 78 128.21 31.46 8.83
C GLU A 78 127.19 32.38 8.14
N ILE A 79 127.59 33.60 7.79
CA ILE A 79 126.75 34.53 7.01
C ILE A 79 126.40 33.92 5.66
N LEU A 80 127.36 33.26 5.00
CA LEU A 80 127.15 32.62 3.71
C LEU A 80 126.20 31.42 3.81
N ARG A 81 126.32 30.61 4.87
CA ARG A 81 125.37 29.51 5.16
C ARG A 81 123.95 30.04 5.37
N ILE A 82 123.79 31.03 6.24
CA ILE A 82 122.49 31.66 6.51
C ILE A 82 121.90 32.25 5.22
N ASN A 83 122.70 32.93 4.41
CA ASN A 83 122.23 33.48 3.14
C ASN A 83 121.76 32.38 2.17
N ARG A 84 122.46 31.25 2.09
CA ARG A 84 122.03 30.10 1.27
C ARG A 84 120.72 29.51 1.77
N GLU A 85 120.55 29.35 3.08
CA GLU A 85 119.30 28.86 3.69
C GLU A 85 118.14 29.83 3.45
N ILE A 86 118.35 31.13 3.61
CA ILE A 86 117.35 32.15 3.29
C ILE A 86 116.98 32.10 1.81
N GLU A 87 117.95 31.89 0.90
CA GLU A 87 117.66 31.75 -0.53
C GLU A 87 116.84 30.50 -0.85
N THR A 88 117.13 29.34 -0.23
CA THR A 88 116.34 28.12 -0.46
C THR A 88 114.95 28.24 0.13
N GLU A 89 114.80 28.78 1.34
CA GLU A 89 113.50 29.07 1.95
C GLU A 89 112.68 30.05 1.11
N ARG A 90 113.30 31.12 0.59
CA ARG A 90 112.63 32.05 -0.33
C ARG A 90 112.19 31.36 -1.61
N LYS A 91 113.00 30.46 -2.17
CA LYS A 91 112.60 29.66 -3.34
C LYS A 91 111.39 28.79 -3.03
N ILE A 92 111.41 28.05 -1.91
CA ILE A 92 110.29 27.21 -1.47
C ILE A 92 109.05 28.08 -1.26
N TYR A 93 109.16 29.17 -0.50
CA TYR A 93 108.06 30.11 -0.25
C TYR A 93 107.47 30.65 -1.56
N ASN A 94 108.30 31.09 -2.50
CA ASN A 94 107.84 31.59 -3.78
C ASN A 94 107.13 30.50 -4.60
N THR A 95 107.61 29.26 -4.57
CA THR A 95 106.93 28.14 -5.25
C THR A 95 105.60 27.80 -4.58
N THR A 96 105.55 27.75 -3.25
CA THR A 96 104.31 27.49 -2.51
C THR A 96 103.29 28.61 -2.68
N SER A 97 103.74 29.88 -2.70
CA SER A 97 102.88 31.04 -2.95
C SER A 97 102.27 30.97 -4.35
N LYS A 98 103.07 30.64 -5.37
CA LYS A 98 102.56 30.44 -6.74
C LYS A 98 101.52 29.31 -6.79
N HIS A 99 101.80 28.16 -6.19
CA HIS A 99 100.83 27.06 -6.13
C HIS A 99 99.54 27.46 -5.39
N PHE A 100 99.64 28.24 -4.31
CA PHE A 100 98.47 28.73 -3.60
C PHE A 100 97.63 29.70 -4.46
N GLU A 101 98.29 30.62 -5.17
CA GLU A 101 97.63 31.50 -6.14
C GLU A 101 96.93 30.70 -7.26
N ASP A 102 97.60 29.68 -7.79
CA ASP A 102 97.04 28.79 -8.82
C ASP A 102 95.82 28.01 -8.31
N TYR A 103 95.88 27.48 -7.07
CA TYR A 103 94.75 26.80 -6.44
C TYR A 103 93.60 27.75 -6.15
N GLN A 104 93.88 28.96 -5.65
CA GLN A 104 92.87 29.98 -5.42
C GLN A 104 92.19 30.37 -6.74
N HIS A 105 92.96 30.53 -7.82
CA HIS A 105 92.42 30.81 -9.14
C HIS A 105 91.56 29.67 -9.66
N SER A 106 92.04 28.42 -9.54
CA SER A 106 91.31 27.22 -9.96
C SER A 106 90.00 27.03 -9.17
N PHE A 107 90.03 27.30 -7.86
CA PHE A 107 88.85 27.21 -7.01
C PHE A 107 87.83 28.30 -7.32
N ASN A 108 88.28 29.54 -7.52
CA ASN A 108 87.40 30.62 -7.96
C ASN A 108 86.75 30.30 -9.30
N LYS A 109 87.52 29.76 -10.26
CA LYS A 109 86.98 29.32 -11.55
C LYS A 109 85.94 28.21 -11.39
N PHE A 110 86.19 27.23 -10.51
CA PHE A 110 85.21 26.19 -10.21
C PHE A 110 83.92 26.75 -9.61
N LEU A 111 84.02 27.70 -8.67
CA LEU A 111 82.85 28.37 -8.10
C LEU A 111 82.08 29.18 -9.15
N ASP A 112 82.79 29.87 -10.04
CA ASP A 112 82.16 30.59 -11.15
C ASP A 112 81.42 29.63 -12.09
N ASP A 113 82.04 28.49 -12.45
CA ASP A 113 81.43 27.48 -13.30
C ASP A 113 80.20 26.82 -12.64
N ASP A 114 80.25 26.52 -11.34
CA ASP A 114 79.14 25.94 -10.59
C ASP A 114 77.99 26.94 -10.38
N ASN A 115 78.32 28.19 -10.08
CA ASN A 115 77.35 29.27 -10.01
C ASN A 115 76.68 29.49 -11.38
N ASN A 116 77.46 29.48 -12.47
CA ASN A 116 76.93 29.59 -13.83
C ASN A 116 75.98 28.42 -14.16
N LYS A 117 76.32 27.18 -13.80
CA LYS A 117 75.44 26.01 -13.96
C LYS A 117 74.15 26.16 -13.16
N THR A 118 74.26 26.58 -11.90
CA THR A 118 73.11 26.80 -11.01
C THR A 118 72.19 27.89 -11.55
N ILE A 119 72.75 29.00 -12.04
CA ILE A 119 71.98 30.07 -12.68
C ILE A 119 71.25 29.55 -13.93
N VAL A 120 71.88 28.71 -14.74
CA VAL A 120 71.23 28.12 -15.93
C VAL A 120 70.07 27.20 -15.51
N ILE A 121 70.26 26.36 -14.49
CA ILE A 121 69.20 25.48 -13.97
C ILE A 121 68.05 26.31 -13.39
N MET A 122 68.36 27.33 -12.59
CA MET A 122 67.37 28.24 -12.01
C MET A 122 66.56 28.95 -13.10
N LYS A 123 67.23 29.50 -14.12
CA LYS A 123 66.55 30.11 -15.27
C LYS A 123 65.63 29.13 -16.01
N LYS A 124 66.07 27.87 -16.21
CA LYS A 124 65.24 26.83 -16.82
C LYS A 124 64.02 26.51 -15.96
N SER A 125 64.21 26.39 -14.64
CA SER A 125 63.12 26.17 -13.69
C SER A 125 62.11 27.32 -13.70
N ASP A 126 62.59 28.57 -13.71
CA ASP A 126 61.73 29.76 -13.76
C ASP A 126 60.96 29.83 -15.09
N CYS A 127 61.59 29.46 -16.21
CA CYS A 127 60.91 29.37 -17.50
C CYS A 127 59.81 28.29 -17.49
N LEU A 128 60.13 27.08 -17.02
CA LEU A 128 59.14 25.99 -16.92
C LEU A 128 57.98 26.34 -15.97
N ALA A 129 58.26 27.02 -14.86
CA ALA A 129 57.21 27.48 -13.94
C ALA A 129 56.27 28.49 -14.60
N LYS A 130 56.81 29.41 -15.43
CA LYS A 130 56.01 30.35 -16.21
C LYS A 130 55.19 29.65 -17.30
N GLU A 131 55.77 28.70 -18.03
CA GLU A 131 55.07 27.90 -19.03
C GLU A 131 53.93 27.10 -18.41
N LEU A 132 54.17 26.46 -17.26
CA LEU A 132 53.14 25.73 -16.51
C LEU A 132 52.04 26.67 -16.05
N ALA A 133 52.37 27.85 -15.52
CA ALA A 133 51.38 28.85 -15.13
C ALA A 133 50.49 29.24 -16.33
N ASN A 134 51.10 29.55 -17.49
CA ASN A 134 50.36 29.88 -18.71
C ASN A 134 49.44 28.74 -19.15
N GLN A 135 49.93 27.49 -19.19
CA GLN A 135 49.10 26.33 -19.53
C GLN A 135 47.93 26.14 -18.54
N THR A 136 48.16 26.35 -17.24
CA THR A 136 47.06 26.26 -16.26
C THR A 136 46.02 27.35 -16.45
N GLU A 137 46.42 28.56 -16.86
CA GLU A 137 45.49 29.64 -17.19
C GLU A 137 44.69 29.32 -18.45
N GLU A 138 45.34 28.81 -19.51
CA GLU A 138 44.68 28.33 -20.73
C GLU A 138 43.66 27.21 -20.43
N HIS A 139 44.03 26.22 -19.61
CA HIS A 139 43.12 25.16 -19.18
C HIS A 139 41.94 25.71 -18.36
N LYS A 140 42.17 26.68 -17.48
CA LYS A 140 41.09 27.33 -16.72
C LYS A 140 40.14 28.09 -17.66
N GLN A 141 40.67 28.81 -18.64
CA GLN A 141 39.88 29.51 -19.64
C GLN A 141 39.04 28.53 -20.48
N ALA A 142 39.65 27.46 -21.00
CA ALA A 142 38.94 26.42 -21.75
C ALA A 142 37.85 25.73 -20.91
N ASN A 143 38.12 25.45 -19.63
CA ASN A 143 37.12 24.88 -18.72
C ASN A 143 35.96 25.85 -18.46
N PHE A 144 36.25 27.14 -18.32
CA PHE A 144 35.21 28.16 -18.20
C PHE A 144 34.35 28.22 -19.47
N GLU A 145 34.96 28.23 -20.65
CA GLU A 145 34.24 28.19 -21.92
C GLU A 145 33.35 26.94 -22.03
N LEU A 146 33.88 25.76 -21.69
CA LEU A 146 33.12 24.51 -21.67
C LEU A 146 31.93 24.59 -20.72
N ALA A 147 32.12 25.13 -19.51
CA ALA A 147 31.03 25.32 -18.54
C ALA A 147 29.95 26.27 -19.08
N THR A 148 30.34 27.36 -19.75
CA THR A 148 29.36 28.28 -20.37
C THR A 148 28.61 27.65 -21.53
N ILE A 149 29.25 26.79 -22.33
CA ILE A 149 28.59 26.05 -23.41
C ILE A 149 27.63 25.01 -22.83
N LYS A 150 28.03 24.30 -21.76
CA LYS A 150 27.18 23.31 -21.09
C LYS A 150 25.95 23.96 -20.47
N SER A 151 26.09 25.12 -19.82
CA SER A 151 24.94 25.84 -19.25
C SER A 151 23.98 26.32 -20.35
N LYS A 152 24.50 26.84 -21.47
CA LYS A 152 23.68 27.18 -22.64
C LYS A 152 22.97 25.96 -23.23
N LEU A 153 23.66 24.82 -23.34
CA LEU A 153 23.06 23.58 -23.83
C LEU A 153 21.94 23.08 -22.91
N GLN A 154 22.15 23.14 -21.59
CA GLN A 154 21.14 22.78 -20.60
C GLN A 154 19.90 23.69 -20.71
N TYR A 155 20.11 25.00 -20.82
CA TYR A 155 19.02 25.95 -21.03
C TYR A 155 18.24 25.66 -22.33
N ILE A 156 18.94 25.36 -23.43
CA ILE A 156 18.31 24.98 -24.70
C ILE A 156 17.53 23.66 -24.55
N HIS A 157 18.06 22.70 -23.79
CA HIS A 157 17.36 21.43 -23.55
C HIS A 157 16.07 21.62 -22.74
N GLU A 158 16.13 22.39 -21.65
CA GLU A 158 14.97 22.71 -20.82
C GLU A 158 13.91 23.49 -21.60
N THR A 159 14.32 24.50 -22.37
CA THR A 159 13.39 25.25 -23.23
C THR A 159 12.76 24.37 -24.31
N LEU A 160 13.52 23.45 -24.92
CA LEU A 160 12.97 22.48 -25.87
C LEU A 160 11.94 21.57 -25.20
N GLN A 161 12.22 21.07 -24.00
CA GLN A 161 11.28 20.23 -23.26
C GLN A 161 9.98 20.98 -22.94
N ILE A 162 10.06 22.25 -22.55
CA ILE A 162 8.90 23.11 -22.35
C ILE A 162 8.13 23.27 -23.66
N LEU A 163 8.80 23.56 -24.77
CA LEU A 163 8.15 23.69 -26.09
C LEU A 163 7.47 22.40 -26.56
N LEU A 164 8.07 21.23 -26.32
CA LEU A 164 7.45 19.94 -26.61
C LEU A 164 6.21 19.71 -25.75
N SER A 165 6.22 20.11 -24.48
CA SER A 165 5.05 20.01 -23.62
C SER A 165 3.91 20.90 -24.11
N PHE A 166 4.21 22.11 -24.60
CA PHE A 166 3.23 22.99 -25.25
C PHE A 166 2.71 22.39 -26.56
N GLN A 167 3.57 21.79 -27.38
CA GLN A 167 3.14 21.10 -28.60
C GLN A 167 2.19 19.94 -28.27
N CYS A 168 2.49 19.14 -27.24
CA CYS A 168 1.61 18.07 -26.79
C CYS A 168 0.27 18.61 -26.27
N PHE A 169 0.31 19.69 -25.49
CA PHE A 169 -0.89 20.35 -25.00
C PHE A 169 -1.76 20.86 -26.16
N LEU A 170 -1.18 21.57 -27.13
CA LEU A 170 -1.89 22.09 -28.30
C LEU A 170 -2.43 20.97 -29.18
N HIS A 171 -1.71 19.86 -29.32
CA HIS A 171 -2.21 18.70 -30.05
C HIS A 171 -3.43 18.11 -29.35
N ARG A 172 -3.38 17.92 -28.02
CA ARG A 172 -4.51 17.40 -27.21
C ARG A 172 -5.71 18.34 -27.20
N ALA A 173 -5.48 19.65 -27.23
CA ALA A 173 -6.54 20.65 -27.27
C ALA A 173 -7.20 20.76 -28.66
N ALA A 174 -6.54 20.29 -29.73
CA ALA A 174 -7.10 20.30 -31.07
C ALA A 174 -8.29 19.34 -31.20
N PRO A 175 -9.23 19.58 -32.14
CA PRO A 175 -10.37 18.69 -32.35
C PRO A 175 -9.94 17.25 -32.69
N ILE A 176 -10.69 16.27 -32.16
CA ILE A 176 -10.43 14.82 -32.33
C ILE A 176 -10.33 14.45 -33.82
N LEU A 177 -11.20 15.00 -34.67
CA LEU A 177 -11.18 14.78 -36.12
C LEU A 177 -9.89 15.23 -36.81
N TRP A 178 -9.20 16.23 -36.26
CA TRP A 178 -7.91 16.69 -36.77
C TRP A 178 -6.76 15.83 -36.22
N GLN A 179 -6.84 15.41 -34.94
CA GLN A 179 -5.88 14.48 -34.34
C GLN A 179 -5.83 13.14 -35.10
N GLU A 180 -6.99 12.55 -35.38
CA GLU A 180 -7.12 11.28 -36.10
C GLU A 180 -6.57 11.34 -37.54
N ARG A 181 -6.71 12.49 -38.21
CA ARG A 181 -6.15 12.68 -39.56
C ARG A 181 -4.62 12.78 -39.57
N GLN A 182 -4.02 13.21 -38.45
CA GLN A 182 -2.58 13.42 -38.37
C GLN A 182 -1.84 12.20 -37.79
N ASN A 183 -2.53 11.28 -37.09
CA ASN A 183 -1.95 10.03 -36.54
C ASN A 183 -0.62 10.24 -35.79
N ILE A 184 -0.49 11.36 -35.05
CA ILE A 184 0.73 11.66 -34.29
C ILE A 184 0.54 11.14 -32.87
N ASN A 185 1.08 9.96 -32.57
CA ASN A 185 1.18 9.48 -31.19
C ASN A 185 2.27 10.25 -30.45
N LEU A 186 1.92 11.41 -29.89
CA LEU A 186 2.77 12.18 -28.98
C LEU A 186 2.75 11.54 -27.58
N ASN A 187 3.15 10.27 -27.47
CA ASN A 187 3.35 9.64 -26.17
C ASN A 187 4.76 10.00 -25.69
N VAL A 188 4.88 11.21 -25.15
CA VAL A 188 6.12 11.76 -24.60
C VAL A 188 6.31 11.26 -23.17
N GLU A 189 6.43 9.94 -23.02
CA GLU A 189 7.09 9.39 -21.85
C GLU A 189 8.59 9.54 -22.10
N HIS A 190 9.13 10.70 -21.71
CA HIS A 190 10.56 10.91 -21.47
C HIS A 190 11.45 10.96 -22.73
N PHE A 191 11.25 11.97 -23.59
CA PHE A 191 12.31 12.43 -24.50
C PHE A 191 13.41 13.17 -23.71
N GLU A 192 14.13 12.43 -22.87
CA GLU A 192 15.35 12.91 -22.21
C GLU A 192 16.47 12.91 -23.26
N ILE A 193 16.61 14.02 -23.99
CA ILE A 193 17.72 14.22 -24.94
C ILE A 193 19.06 14.13 -24.19
N LEU A 194 19.10 14.59 -22.94
CA LEU A 194 20.21 14.47 -22.01
C LEU A 194 19.75 13.68 -20.78
N THR A 195 20.38 12.54 -20.51
CA THR A 195 20.27 11.88 -19.20
C THR A 195 20.89 12.82 -18.16
N LYS A 196 20.15 13.11 -17.09
CA LYS A 196 20.55 14.07 -16.04
C LYS A 196 21.88 13.72 -15.34
N ASP A 197 22.38 12.51 -15.57
CA ASP A 197 23.64 11.97 -15.04
C ASP A 197 24.84 12.12 -15.97
N CYS A 198 24.82 13.04 -16.95
CA CYS A 198 26.04 13.35 -17.69
C CYS A 198 27.02 14.14 -16.81
N ASP A 199 27.84 13.37 -16.09
CA ASP A 199 29.09 13.77 -15.45
C ASP A 199 29.75 14.92 -16.22
N ILE A 200 30.29 15.89 -15.48
CA ILE A 200 30.91 17.11 -16.02
C ILE A 200 32.05 16.79 -17.01
N PHE A 201 32.55 15.56 -17.00
CA PHE A 201 33.69 15.06 -17.77
C PHE A 201 33.33 14.12 -18.93
N VAL A 202 32.04 13.78 -19.14
CA VAL A 202 31.65 12.86 -20.23
C VAL A 202 31.47 13.64 -21.53
N GLU A 203 32.17 13.20 -22.59
CA GLU A 203 32.04 13.75 -23.94
C GLU A 203 30.58 13.70 -24.41
N VAL A 204 30.03 14.87 -24.71
CA VAL A 204 28.67 14.99 -25.23
C VAL A 204 28.63 14.39 -26.64
N ASN A 205 27.96 13.25 -26.79
CA ASN A 205 27.78 12.55 -28.06
C ASN A 205 26.92 13.36 -29.04
N LYS A 206 27.56 14.20 -29.85
CA LYS A 206 26.91 15.06 -30.86
C LYS A 206 26.03 14.28 -31.86
N ASN A 207 26.41 13.05 -32.19
CA ASN A 207 25.69 12.21 -33.15
C ASN A 207 24.36 11.71 -32.59
N LEU A 208 24.35 11.26 -31.32
CA LEU A 208 23.13 10.83 -30.63
C LEU A 208 22.13 11.99 -30.49
N ILE A 209 22.62 13.19 -30.21
CA ILE A 209 21.78 14.40 -30.12
C ILE A 209 21.16 14.71 -31.49
N ARG A 210 21.93 14.63 -32.58
CA ARG A 210 21.42 14.88 -33.94
C ARG A 210 20.37 13.86 -34.35
N GLU A 211 20.60 12.58 -34.08
CA GLU A 211 19.63 11.52 -34.37
C GLU A 211 18.32 11.72 -33.60
N ARG A 212 18.40 12.07 -32.31
CA ARG A 212 17.22 12.35 -31.48
C ARG A 212 16.47 13.61 -31.92
N LEU A 213 17.17 14.65 -32.36
CA LEU A 213 16.55 15.85 -32.92
C LEU A 213 15.84 15.55 -34.25
N ASN A 214 16.40 14.67 -35.07
CA ASN A 214 15.77 14.26 -36.34
C ASN A 214 14.54 13.36 -36.15
N GLN A 215 14.44 12.68 -35.00
CA GLN A 215 13.27 11.86 -34.62
C GLN A 215 12.10 12.70 -34.08
N LEU A 216 12.28 14.02 -33.88
CA LEU A 216 11.21 14.86 -33.37
C LEU A 216 10.08 14.99 -34.40
N PRO A 217 8.80 14.88 -33.97
CA PRO A 217 7.67 14.96 -34.87
C PRO A 217 7.59 16.36 -35.52
N PRO A 218 7.20 16.44 -36.80
CA PRO A 218 7.08 17.71 -37.50
C PRO A 218 6.10 18.64 -36.77
N GLN A 219 6.47 19.91 -36.62
CA GLN A 219 5.65 20.94 -35.98
C GLN A 219 4.44 21.25 -36.86
N ARG A 220 3.34 20.51 -36.65
CA ARG A 220 2.03 20.81 -37.22
C ARG A 220 1.12 21.27 -36.09
N LEU A 221 0.78 22.55 -36.12
CA LEU A 221 -0.11 23.17 -35.15
C LEU A 221 -1.49 23.34 -35.79
N TYR A 222 -2.53 23.04 -35.04
CA TYR A 222 -3.91 23.36 -35.44
C TYR A 222 -4.25 24.83 -35.15
N PHE A 223 -3.74 25.36 -34.03
CA PHE A 223 -3.99 26.72 -33.59
C PHE A 223 -2.91 27.65 -34.13
N GLU A 224 -3.32 28.66 -34.90
CA GLU A 224 -2.43 29.70 -35.43
C GLU A 224 -2.41 30.94 -34.53
N THR A 225 -3.49 31.18 -33.79
CA THR A 225 -3.65 32.34 -32.91
C THR A 225 -4.08 31.92 -31.51
N PRO A 226 -3.61 32.61 -30.45
CA PRO A 226 -3.97 32.29 -29.07
C PRO A 226 -5.47 32.48 -28.78
N ASP A 227 -6.14 33.38 -29.50
CA ASP A 227 -7.57 33.65 -29.37
C ASP A 227 -8.43 32.43 -29.71
N GLN A 228 -7.97 31.56 -30.62
CA GLN A 228 -8.64 30.31 -30.95
C GLN A 228 -8.66 29.36 -29.74
N LEU A 229 -7.57 29.32 -28.97
CA LEU A 229 -7.50 28.49 -27.76
C LEU A 229 -8.39 29.06 -26.64
N LEU A 230 -8.43 30.39 -26.47
CA LEU A 230 -9.34 31.05 -25.53
C LEU A 230 -10.81 30.75 -25.88
N THR A 231 -11.14 30.71 -27.17
CA THR A 231 -12.48 30.35 -27.65
C THR A 231 -12.81 28.90 -27.28
N VAL A 232 -11.87 27.96 -27.46
CA VAL A 232 -12.05 26.56 -27.03
C VAL A 232 -12.28 26.48 -25.52
N PHE A 233 -11.49 27.19 -24.72
CA PHE A 233 -11.70 27.21 -23.26
C PHE A 233 -13.04 27.80 -22.86
N TYR A 234 -13.47 28.90 -23.49
CA TYR A 234 -14.77 29.49 -23.24
C TYR A 234 -15.92 28.53 -23.60
N LEU A 235 -15.80 27.82 -24.73
CA LEU A 235 -16.77 26.80 -25.11
C LEU A 235 -16.79 25.63 -24.11
N LEU A 236 -15.63 25.19 -23.65
CA LEU A 236 -15.48 24.11 -22.67
C LEU A 236 -16.07 24.53 -21.31
N GLU A 237 -15.81 25.77 -20.87
CA GLU A 237 -16.42 26.34 -19.67
C GLU A 237 -17.95 26.39 -19.79
N LYS A 238 -18.47 26.86 -20.93
CA LYS A 238 -19.91 26.89 -21.19
C LYS A 238 -20.53 25.48 -21.23
N GLN A 239 -19.83 24.51 -21.82
CA GLN A 239 -20.25 23.11 -21.81
C GLN A 239 -20.26 22.53 -20.40
N ASN A 240 -19.21 22.77 -19.61
CA ASN A 240 -19.13 22.33 -18.22
C ASN A 240 -20.24 22.96 -17.36
N LEU A 241 -20.54 24.24 -17.56
CA LEU A 241 -21.64 24.91 -16.89
C LEU A 241 -22.99 24.28 -17.28
N ASN A 242 -23.19 23.99 -18.57
CA ASN A 242 -24.39 23.30 -19.03
C ASN A 242 -24.51 21.90 -18.42
N TYR A 243 -23.43 21.14 -18.38
CA TYR A 243 -23.42 19.83 -17.72
C TYR A 243 -23.76 19.96 -16.23
N LEU A 244 -23.22 20.95 -15.53
CA LEU A 244 -23.53 21.19 -14.12
C LEU A 244 -25.02 21.51 -13.91
N LEU A 245 -25.59 22.40 -14.73
CA LEU A 245 -27.01 22.74 -14.68
C LEU A 245 -27.90 21.53 -14.94
N VAL A 246 -27.64 20.78 -16.01
CA VAL A 246 -28.37 19.55 -16.32
C VAL A 246 -28.26 18.53 -15.18
N THR A 247 -27.08 18.42 -14.56
CA THR A 247 -26.88 17.51 -13.43
C THR A 247 -27.71 17.93 -12.22
N GLU A 248 -27.82 19.23 -11.96
CA GLU A 248 -28.62 19.76 -10.86
C GLU A 248 -30.13 19.56 -11.11
N ASP A 249 -30.61 19.81 -12.34
CA ASP A 249 -31.99 19.53 -12.73
C ASP A 249 -32.31 18.03 -12.60
N LEU A 250 -31.41 17.16 -13.07
CA LEU A 250 -31.56 15.71 -12.92
C LEU A 250 -31.52 15.27 -11.45
N ASN A 251 -30.74 15.94 -10.59
CA ASN A 251 -30.73 15.68 -9.15
C ASN A 251 -32.09 16.03 -8.52
N ALA A 252 -32.71 17.14 -8.93
CA ALA A 252 -34.04 17.51 -8.46
C ALA A 252 -35.09 16.45 -8.84
N GLU A 253 -35.09 15.99 -10.09
CA GLU A 253 -36.00 14.93 -10.56
C GLU A 253 -35.72 13.59 -9.89
N LYS A 254 -34.46 13.21 -9.71
CA LYS A 254 -34.06 12.04 -8.94
C LYS A 254 -34.61 12.09 -7.51
N ASN A 255 -34.52 13.24 -6.85
CA ASN A 255 -35.03 13.43 -5.50
C ASN A 255 -36.56 13.32 -5.44
N LYS A 256 -37.28 13.87 -6.43
CA LYS A 256 -38.74 13.67 -6.56
C LYS A 256 -39.08 12.21 -6.75
N PHE A 257 -38.39 11.51 -7.66
CA PHE A 257 -38.58 10.08 -7.89
C PHE A 257 -38.34 9.24 -6.63
N LEU A 258 -37.26 9.52 -5.90
CA LEU A 258 -36.97 8.82 -4.64
C LEU A 258 -38.04 9.05 -3.56
N LYS A 259 -38.59 10.27 -3.48
CA LYS A 259 -39.72 10.55 -2.57
C LYS A 259 -40.96 9.76 -2.97
N SER A 260 -41.32 9.75 -4.26
CA SER A 260 -42.44 8.96 -4.78
C SER A 260 -42.25 7.46 -4.56
N LEU A 261 -41.03 6.95 -4.75
CA LEU A 261 -40.70 5.55 -4.50
C LEU A 261 -40.84 5.18 -3.02
N ARG A 262 -40.40 6.05 -2.10
CA ARG A 262 -40.60 5.85 -0.66
C ARG A 262 -42.08 5.82 -0.29
N PHE A 263 -42.86 6.76 -0.84
CA PHE A 263 -44.31 6.80 -0.63
C PHE A 263 -45.00 5.54 -1.15
N LEU A 264 -44.66 5.09 -2.37
CA LEU A 264 -45.20 3.86 -2.94
C LEU A 264 -44.83 2.64 -2.08
N LYS A 265 -43.59 2.57 -1.59
CA LYS A 265 -43.15 1.49 -0.70
C LYS A 265 -43.95 1.46 0.60
N SER A 266 -44.22 2.63 1.21
CA SER A 266 -45.06 2.70 2.41
C SER A 266 -46.49 2.28 2.13
N LEU A 267 -47.09 2.72 1.02
CA LEU A 267 -48.44 2.33 0.63
C LEU A 267 -48.54 0.82 0.41
N LEU A 268 -47.58 0.23 -0.30
CA LEU A 268 -47.54 -1.21 -0.54
C LEU A 268 -47.38 -1.99 0.76
N SER A 269 -46.58 -1.50 1.70
CA SER A 269 -46.43 -2.11 3.02
C SER A 269 -47.74 -2.07 3.83
N GLN A 270 -48.49 -0.97 3.75
CA GLN A 270 -49.81 -0.85 4.38
C GLN A 270 -50.83 -1.82 3.75
N GLU A 271 -50.87 -1.91 2.43
CA GLU A 271 -51.74 -2.86 1.72
C GLU A 271 -51.40 -4.32 2.08
N LEU A 272 -50.11 -4.67 2.18
CA LEU A 272 -49.70 -6.00 2.61
C LEU A 272 -50.10 -6.31 4.05
N GLU A 273 -49.99 -5.34 4.95
CA GLU A 273 -50.42 -5.48 6.34
C GLU A 273 -51.94 -5.64 6.44
N TYR A 274 -52.69 -4.86 5.66
CA TYR A 274 -54.14 -4.99 5.54
C TYR A 274 -54.57 -6.36 5.01
N ILE A 275 -53.91 -6.86 3.97
CA ILE A 275 -54.20 -8.21 3.43
C ILE A 275 -53.90 -9.29 4.47
N LYS A 276 -52.78 -9.20 5.19
CA LYS A 276 -52.45 -10.14 6.26
C LYS A 276 -53.50 -10.15 7.37
N GLU A 277 -53.95 -8.97 7.77
CA GLU A 277 -55.00 -8.84 8.78
C GLU A 277 -56.32 -9.46 8.31
N LYS A 278 -56.68 -9.24 7.04
CA LYS A 278 -57.87 -9.88 6.44
C LYS A 278 -57.75 -11.39 6.39
N ILE A 279 -56.59 -11.93 6.02
CA ILE A 279 -56.34 -13.38 6.04
C ILE A 279 -56.54 -13.93 7.45
N ARG A 280 -55.93 -13.30 8.47
CA ARG A 280 -56.09 -13.72 9.87
C ARG A 280 -57.56 -13.73 10.30
N MET A 281 -58.30 -12.65 10.02
CA MET A 281 -59.73 -12.58 10.35
C MET A 281 -60.54 -13.68 9.66
N THR A 282 -60.22 -14.01 8.41
CA THR A 282 -60.90 -15.10 7.71
C THR A 282 -60.56 -16.47 8.27
N GLU A 283 -59.31 -16.71 8.67
CA GLU A 283 -58.89 -17.95 9.33
C GLU A 283 -59.60 -18.14 10.68
N GLU A 284 -59.68 -17.08 11.48
CA GLU A 284 -60.42 -17.08 12.74
C GLU A 284 -61.91 -17.38 12.51
N PHE A 285 -62.51 -16.78 11.48
CA PHE A 285 -63.90 -17.03 11.12
C PHE A 285 -64.14 -18.47 10.63
N ILE A 286 -63.21 -19.05 9.87
CA ILE A 286 -63.27 -20.45 9.46
C ILE A 286 -63.20 -21.37 10.68
N ALA A 287 -62.22 -21.16 11.58
CA ALA A 287 -62.07 -21.95 12.79
C ALA A 287 -63.33 -21.88 13.69
N TRP A 288 -63.93 -20.68 13.82
CA TRP A 288 -65.18 -20.51 14.54
C TRP A 288 -66.34 -21.29 13.90
N ASN A 289 -66.47 -21.24 12.58
CA ASN A 289 -67.49 -22.01 11.85
C ASN A 289 -67.28 -23.52 11.97
N GLU A 290 -66.04 -24.01 11.90
CA GLU A 290 -65.73 -25.43 12.08
C GLU A 290 -66.10 -25.90 13.49
N HIS A 291 -65.77 -25.13 14.53
CA HIS A 291 -66.20 -25.43 15.89
C HIS A 291 -67.73 -25.45 16.01
N ARG A 292 -68.39 -24.47 15.40
CA ARG A 292 -69.85 -24.37 15.39
C ARG A 292 -70.50 -25.55 14.66
N GLU A 293 -69.90 -26.02 13.57
CA GLU A 293 -70.36 -27.20 12.84
C GLU A 293 -70.29 -28.45 13.72
N ILE A 294 -69.19 -28.62 14.47
CA ILE A 294 -69.03 -29.74 15.42
C ILE A 294 -70.12 -29.70 16.49
N GLU A 295 -70.38 -28.52 17.10
CA GLU A 295 -71.46 -28.36 18.07
C GLU A 295 -72.83 -28.73 17.49
N LEU A 296 -73.14 -28.23 16.29
CA LEU A 296 -74.41 -28.51 15.62
C LEU A 296 -74.55 -30.00 15.28
N LYS A 297 -73.47 -30.66 14.83
CA LYS A 297 -73.45 -32.10 14.64
C LYS A 297 -73.75 -32.84 15.94
N HIS A 298 -73.13 -32.47 17.06
CA HIS A 298 -73.42 -33.08 18.36
C HIS A 298 -74.88 -32.89 18.79
N VAL A 299 -75.44 -31.69 18.61
CA VAL A 299 -76.85 -31.43 18.91
C VAL A 299 -77.77 -32.24 17.99
N PHE A 300 -77.45 -32.32 16.70
CA PHE A 300 -78.22 -33.09 15.73
C PHE A 300 -78.24 -34.59 16.08
N TYR A 301 -77.07 -35.19 16.35
CA TYR A 301 -77.00 -36.60 16.74
C TYR A 301 -77.72 -36.87 18.05
N ARG A 302 -77.62 -35.96 19.04
CA ARG A 302 -78.40 -36.07 20.28
C ARG A 302 -79.91 -36.08 20.01
N ILE A 303 -80.40 -35.20 19.14
CA ILE A 303 -81.84 -35.19 18.79
C ILE A 303 -82.25 -36.49 18.08
N LEU A 304 -81.40 -37.00 17.19
CA LEU A 304 -81.66 -38.23 16.45
C LEU A 304 -81.72 -39.43 17.41
N GLU A 305 -80.73 -39.58 18.30
CA GLU A 305 -80.67 -40.67 19.27
C GLU A 305 -81.71 -40.56 20.39
N ASP A 306 -81.97 -39.37 20.92
CA ASP A 306 -82.88 -39.20 22.05
C ASP A 306 -84.34 -39.14 21.61
N LYS A 307 -84.66 -38.31 20.61
CA LYS A 307 -86.06 -38.01 20.28
C LYS A 307 -86.57 -38.89 19.14
N ILE A 308 -85.84 -38.98 18.04
CA ILE A 308 -86.33 -39.68 16.85
C ILE A 308 -86.28 -41.20 17.06
N ARG A 309 -85.18 -41.72 17.61
CA ARG A 309 -85.07 -43.15 17.94
C ARG A 309 -86.07 -43.55 19.03
N TYR A 310 -86.32 -42.71 20.03
CA TYR A 310 -87.38 -42.98 21.01
C TYR A 310 -88.76 -43.00 20.34
N LEU A 311 -89.09 -42.04 19.48
CA LEU A 311 -90.38 -42.02 18.79
C LEU A 311 -90.57 -43.21 17.83
N SER A 312 -89.52 -43.69 17.17
CA SER A 312 -89.61 -44.79 16.21
C SER A 312 -89.40 -46.18 16.82
N SER A 313 -88.70 -46.29 17.95
CA SER A 313 -88.26 -47.57 18.51
C SER A 313 -88.57 -47.72 20.01
N SER A 314 -89.34 -46.81 20.61
CA SER A 314 -89.88 -47.01 21.97
C SER A 314 -90.73 -48.28 22.00
N GLU A 315 -90.61 -49.02 23.11
CA GLU A 315 -91.37 -50.23 23.38
C GLU A 315 -92.88 -49.98 23.22
N THR A 316 -93.37 -48.81 23.64
CA THR A 316 -94.79 -48.44 23.51
C THR A 316 -95.23 -48.29 22.06
N VAL A 317 -94.40 -47.70 21.19
CA VAL A 317 -94.72 -47.50 19.77
C VAL A 317 -94.66 -48.82 19.03
N LEU A 318 -93.68 -49.67 19.34
CA LEU A 318 -93.61 -51.03 18.80
C LEU A 318 -94.77 -51.91 19.28
N GLN A 319 -95.21 -51.76 20.53
CA GLN A 319 -96.40 -52.43 21.06
C GLN A 319 -97.66 -51.97 20.32
N ILE A 320 -97.86 -50.66 20.14
CA ILE A 320 -98.99 -50.12 19.36
C ILE A 320 -98.94 -50.66 17.93
N PHE A 321 -97.77 -50.64 17.29
CA PHE A 321 -97.59 -51.20 15.95
C PHE A 321 -98.00 -52.67 15.89
N ASN A 322 -97.55 -53.49 16.84
CA ASN A 322 -97.92 -54.90 16.92
C ASN A 322 -99.43 -55.10 17.17
N TYR A 323 -100.07 -54.28 18.03
CA TYR A 323 -101.50 -54.38 18.27
C TYR A 323 -102.34 -53.98 17.05
N VAL A 324 -101.94 -52.91 16.36
CA VAL A 324 -102.60 -52.47 15.12
C VAL A 324 -102.43 -53.52 14.04
N GLN A 325 -101.23 -54.07 13.87
CA GLN A 325 -100.98 -55.15 12.93
C GLN A 325 -101.84 -56.37 13.25
N PHE A 326 -101.88 -56.80 14.52
CA PHE A 326 -102.70 -57.92 14.96
C PHE A 326 -104.20 -57.69 14.67
N ALA A 327 -104.72 -56.50 14.97
CA ALA A 327 -106.12 -56.16 14.72
C ALA A 327 -106.44 -56.12 13.21
N TYR A 328 -105.53 -55.57 12.40
CA TYR A 328 -105.67 -55.51 10.95
C TYR A 328 -105.68 -56.91 10.31
N GLU A 329 -104.77 -57.78 10.75
CA GLU A 329 -104.68 -59.17 10.28
C GLU A 329 -105.93 -59.99 10.59
N GLN A 330 -106.56 -59.75 11.75
CA GLN A 330 -107.78 -60.45 12.16
C GLN A 330 -109.03 -59.97 11.43
N VAL A 331 -109.16 -58.66 11.19
CA VAL A 331 -110.41 -58.07 10.69
C VAL A 331 -110.45 -58.01 9.15
N ILE A 332 -109.31 -57.77 8.51
CA ILE A 332 -109.26 -57.45 7.06
C ILE A 332 -108.56 -58.55 6.28
N ALA A 333 -107.24 -58.74 6.48
CA ALA A 333 -106.43 -59.72 5.77
C ALA A 333 -105.01 -59.83 6.36
N PRO A 334 -104.30 -60.96 6.18
CA PRO A 334 -102.87 -61.04 6.52
C PRO A 334 -102.08 -59.96 5.77
N ASN A 335 -101.16 -59.30 6.46
CA ASN A 335 -100.46 -58.12 5.96
C ASN A 335 -99.34 -58.49 4.98
N ASP A 336 -99.70 -58.84 3.74
CA ASP A 336 -98.74 -59.22 2.68
C ASP A 336 -98.04 -58.00 2.02
N ALA A 337 -98.46 -56.77 2.34
CA ALA A 337 -98.09 -55.55 1.62
C ALA A 337 -97.17 -54.57 2.39
N ASN A 338 -96.67 -54.92 3.58
CA ASN A 338 -95.86 -54.03 4.43
C ASN A 338 -96.49 -52.62 4.60
N LEU A 339 -97.80 -52.57 4.85
CA LEU A 339 -98.52 -51.32 5.05
C LEU A 339 -98.00 -50.56 6.28
N SER A 340 -97.94 -49.23 6.19
CA SER A 340 -97.55 -48.37 7.31
C SER A 340 -98.57 -48.50 8.45
N SER A 341 -98.12 -48.32 9.70
CA SER A 341 -98.98 -48.33 10.89
C SER A 341 -100.21 -47.45 10.75
N LEU A 342 -100.02 -46.27 10.15
CA LEU A 342 -101.09 -45.29 9.96
C LEU A 342 -102.12 -45.76 8.94
N ASP A 343 -101.65 -46.38 7.85
CA ASP A 343 -102.52 -46.90 6.80
C ASP A 343 -103.34 -48.07 7.35
N MET A 344 -102.72 -48.98 8.11
CA MET A 344 -103.41 -50.08 8.81
C MET A 344 -104.49 -49.55 9.77
N THR A 345 -104.19 -48.51 10.56
CA THR A 345 -105.20 -47.89 11.44
C THR A 345 -106.33 -47.22 10.65
N LEU A 346 -106.04 -46.51 9.56
CA LEU A 346 -107.07 -45.84 8.76
C LEU A 346 -107.99 -46.84 8.06
N SER A 347 -107.47 -47.98 7.60
CA SER A 347 -108.30 -49.06 7.08
C SER A 347 -109.19 -49.67 8.15
N LEU A 348 -108.66 -49.91 9.36
CA LEU A 348 -109.47 -50.37 10.49
C LEU A 348 -110.56 -49.36 10.86
N GLU A 349 -110.23 -48.07 10.84
CA GLU A 349 -111.20 -47.00 11.09
C GLU A 349 -112.28 -46.94 10.01
N ARG A 350 -111.92 -47.14 8.73
CA ARG A 350 -112.89 -47.21 7.63
C ARG A 350 -113.82 -48.41 7.79
N GLU A 351 -113.29 -49.59 8.10
CA GLU A 351 -114.12 -50.77 8.36
C GLU A 351 -115.01 -50.57 9.58
N TYR A 352 -114.47 -49.99 10.66
CA TYR A 352 -115.26 -49.63 11.83
C TYR A 352 -116.40 -48.67 11.47
N ASN A 353 -116.12 -47.63 10.68
CA ASN A 353 -117.11 -46.67 10.24
C ASN A 353 -118.13 -47.29 9.28
N ASN A 354 -117.73 -48.20 8.39
CA ASN A 354 -118.63 -48.95 7.52
C ASN A 354 -119.57 -49.84 8.36
N LEU A 355 -119.03 -50.61 9.31
CA LEU A 355 -119.83 -51.40 10.24
C LEU A 355 -120.77 -50.54 11.07
N MET A 356 -120.33 -49.35 11.47
CA MET A 356 -121.16 -48.42 12.24
C MET A 356 -122.27 -47.78 11.37
N LEU A 357 -121.98 -47.51 10.10
CA LEU A 357 -122.97 -47.08 9.12
C LEU A 357 -124.00 -48.18 8.87
N ASP A 358 -123.56 -49.42 8.69
CA ASP A 358 -124.42 -50.59 8.57
C ASP A 358 -125.30 -50.75 9.82
N LEU A 359 -124.72 -50.61 11.02
CA LEU A 359 -125.45 -50.61 12.29
C LEU A 359 -126.49 -49.48 12.37
N SER A 360 -126.17 -48.30 11.85
CA SER A 360 -127.08 -47.14 11.85
C SER A 360 -128.20 -47.21 10.81
N ALA A 361 -128.04 -48.03 9.77
CA ALA A 361 -129.05 -48.26 8.74
C ALA A 361 -130.19 -49.18 9.21
N PHE A 362 -130.01 -49.87 10.34
CA PHE A 362 -131.09 -50.64 10.94
C PHE A 362 -132.06 -49.73 11.70
N ASP A 363 -133.34 -49.79 11.34
CA ASP A 363 -134.41 -49.10 12.06
C ASP A 363 -134.46 -49.56 13.53
N LEU A 364 -134.35 -48.61 14.46
CA LEU A 364 -134.39 -48.86 15.91
C LEU A 364 -135.67 -49.59 16.36
N ASP A 365 -136.77 -49.43 15.62
CA ASP A 365 -138.01 -50.16 15.88
C ASP A 365 -137.94 -51.62 15.41
N VAL A 366 -137.26 -51.91 14.30
CA VAL A 366 -136.98 -53.28 13.85
C VAL A 366 -135.99 -53.95 14.79
N ILE A 367 -134.99 -53.23 15.30
CA ILE A 367 -134.07 -53.75 16.32
C ILE A 367 -134.83 -54.05 17.62
N LYS A 368 -135.71 -53.17 18.11
CA LYS A 368 -136.50 -53.46 19.33
C LYS A 368 -137.48 -54.61 19.14
N ILE A 369 -138.07 -54.75 17.95
CA ILE A 369 -138.97 -55.88 17.64
C ILE A 369 -138.16 -57.17 17.57
N THR A 370 -137.03 -57.18 16.85
CA THR A 370 -136.18 -58.36 16.75
C THR A 370 -135.52 -58.70 18.07
N GLU A 371 -135.08 -57.73 18.87
CA GLU A 371 -134.57 -57.91 20.23
C GLU A 371 -135.64 -58.46 21.17
N LYS A 372 -136.88 -57.97 21.09
CA LYS A 372 -138.00 -58.53 21.85
C LYS A 372 -138.36 -59.95 21.38
N GLU A 373 -138.34 -60.20 20.08
CA GLU A 373 -138.56 -61.54 19.51
C GLU A 373 -137.43 -62.51 19.85
N THR A 374 -136.17 -62.08 19.85
CA THR A 374 -135.02 -62.90 20.25
C THR A 374 -135.05 -63.14 21.75
N TYR A 375 -135.36 -62.16 22.59
CA TYR A 375 -135.56 -62.40 24.03
C TYR A 375 -136.74 -63.33 24.31
N GLU A 376 -137.87 -63.18 23.60
CA GLU A 376 -139.01 -64.09 23.74
C GLU A 376 -138.71 -65.50 23.19
N ASN A 377 -137.97 -65.61 22.09
CA ASN A 377 -137.54 -66.88 21.52
C ASN A 377 -136.47 -67.55 22.36
N GLU A 378 -135.46 -66.84 22.85
CA GLU A 378 -134.49 -67.33 23.83
C GLU A 378 -135.19 -67.70 25.14
N ALA A 379 -136.19 -66.95 25.60
CA ALA A 379 -137.00 -67.34 26.75
C ALA A 379 -137.81 -68.63 26.48
N LYS A 380 -138.32 -68.82 25.26
CA LYS A 380 -139.00 -70.05 24.84
C LYS A 380 -138.01 -71.21 24.68
N GLU A 381 -136.85 -70.99 24.09
CA GLU A 381 -135.79 -71.98 23.90
C GLU A 381 -135.17 -72.38 25.23
N THR A 382 -134.90 -71.46 26.14
CA THR A 382 -134.44 -71.77 27.49
C THR A 382 -135.52 -72.52 28.29
N LYS A 383 -136.81 -72.19 28.14
CA LYS A 383 -137.91 -72.98 28.73
C LYS A 383 -137.99 -74.37 28.13
N ARG A 384 -137.89 -74.51 26.80
CA ARG A 384 -137.86 -75.80 26.09
C ARG A 384 -136.62 -76.60 26.47
N ALA A 385 -135.45 -76.00 26.54
CA ALA A 385 -134.20 -76.62 26.97
C ALA A 385 -134.27 -77.04 28.44
N LYS A 386 -134.89 -76.24 29.34
CA LYS A 386 -135.16 -76.64 30.72
C LYS A 386 -136.16 -77.80 30.80
N HIS A 387 -137.22 -77.79 30.00
CA HIS A 387 -138.21 -78.87 29.94
C HIS A 387 -137.61 -80.16 29.35
N ALA A 388 -136.87 -80.05 28.25
CA ALA A 388 -136.12 -81.13 27.65
C ALA A 388 -135.05 -81.66 28.60
N SER A 389 -134.32 -80.81 29.32
CA SER A 389 -133.37 -81.24 30.36
C SER A 389 -134.06 -81.96 31.52
N LYS A 390 -135.26 -81.54 31.94
CA LYS A 390 -136.06 -82.30 32.93
C LYS A 390 -136.51 -83.65 32.38
N LEU A 391 -137.07 -83.69 31.17
CA LEU A 391 -137.44 -84.93 30.47
C LEU A 391 -136.23 -85.86 30.31
N LEU A 392 -135.07 -85.35 29.91
CA LEU A 392 -133.84 -86.12 29.73
C LEU A 392 -133.34 -86.64 31.07
N LYS A 393 -133.41 -85.84 32.15
CA LYS A 393 -133.14 -86.31 33.52
C LYS A 393 -134.11 -87.39 33.99
N ASP A 394 -135.40 -87.29 33.66
CA ASP A 394 -136.41 -88.28 34.05
C ASP A 394 -136.32 -89.54 33.18
N VAL A 395 -136.00 -89.42 31.89
CA VAL A 395 -135.62 -90.53 31.00
C VAL A 395 -134.32 -91.17 31.48
N ASP A 396 -133.33 -90.41 31.97
CA ASP A 396 -132.10 -90.96 32.56
C ASP A 396 -132.37 -91.68 33.88
N LYS A 397 -133.28 -91.16 34.72
CA LYS A 397 -133.71 -91.89 35.93
C LYS A 397 -134.49 -93.15 35.58
N LEU A 398 -135.39 -93.07 34.60
CA LEU A 398 -136.14 -94.22 34.10
C LEU A 398 -135.20 -95.22 33.43
N SER A 399 -134.23 -94.80 32.63
CA SER A 399 -133.24 -95.67 31.99
C SER A 399 -132.29 -96.28 33.01
N LYS A 400 -131.88 -95.54 34.06
CA LYS A 400 -131.16 -96.12 35.20
C LYS A 400 -132.00 -97.11 35.99
N ARG A 401 -133.28 -96.82 36.24
CA ARG A 401 -134.21 -97.76 36.89
C ARG A 401 -134.48 -98.98 36.02
N LEU A 402 -134.65 -98.80 34.71
CA LEU A 402 -134.88 -99.86 33.74
C LEU A 402 -133.63 -100.73 33.60
N LYS A 403 -132.43 -100.13 33.46
CA LYS A 403 -131.14 -100.85 33.52
C LYS A 403 -130.98 -101.59 34.85
N SER A 404 -131.33 -100.98 35.98
CA SER A 404 -131.35 -101.63 37.30
C SER A 404 -132.43 -102.70 37.45
N SER A 405 -133.52 -102.67 36.67
CA SER A 405 -134.62 -103.65 36.72
C SER A 405 -134.38 -104.82 35.76
N TYR A 406 -133.64 -104.58 34.67
CA TYR A 406 -133.09 -105.60 33.77
C TYR A 406 -131.77 -106.18 34.27
N GLU A 407 -131.32 -105.79 35.47
CA GLU A 407 -130.33 -106.55 36.24
C GLU A 407 -131.06 -107.61 37.09
N PRO A 408 -131.14 -108.87 36.63
CA PRO A 408 -131.46 -109.99 37.50
C PRO A 408 -130.33 -110.20 38.52
N SER A 409 -130.62 -109.66 39.72
CA SER A 409 -130.34 -110.14 41.07
C SER A 409 -129.02 -110.88 41.32
N ARG A 410 -128.07 -110.20 41.98
CA ARG A 410 -126.95 -110.83 42.70
C ARG A 410 -127.48 -111.60 43.92
N ALA A 411 -128.00 -112.79 43.66
CA ALA A 411 -128.18 -113.82 44.66
C ALA A 411 -126.93 -114.71 44.69
N LYS A 412 -126.16 -114.52 45.77
CA LYS A 412 -125.29 -115.50 46.46
C LYS A 412 -124.08 -116.10 45.72
N THR A 413 -122.91 -115.81 46.26
CA THR A 413 -122.02 -116.86 46.75
C THR A 413 -121.58 -116.49 48.15
N TYR A 414 -121.85 -117.38 49.10
CA TYR A 414 -121.25 -117.40 50.42
C TYR A 414 -119.78 -117.81 50.26
N ASP A 415 -118.86 -116.96 50.72
CA ASP A 415 -117.64 -117.26 51.49
C ASP A 415 -116.93 -115.94 51.83
#